data_AF-A0A5J4PG51-F1
#
_entry.id   AF-A0A5J4PG51-F1
#
_cell.length_a   1.000
_cell.length_b   1.000
_cell.length_c   1.000
_cell.angle_alpha   90.00
_cell.angle_beta   90.00
_cell.angle_gamma   90.00
#
_symmetry.space_group_name_H-M   'P 1'
#
loop_
_entity.id
_entity.type
_entity.pdbx_description
1 polymer ?
#
loop_
_entity_poly.entity_id
_entity_poly.type
_entity_poly.pdbx_seq_one_letter_code
_entity_poly.pdbx_strand_id
1 'polypeptide(L)'
;SVLLIPGLGGSNIKIRNRKTYETHTIWPRVSKLDTVLLKYLKTSVDPEDQELDMNQEDWVTFVSDDNFGLQACDLLMPSNYLPNSIKFYFHYVIEMLKKNGYEEGKTLWGLSNDWRQNLSSPILQHRLFHRIEDAYYSSCID
;
A
#
# COMPACT_ATOMS: atom_id res chain seq x y z
N SER A 1 -19.99 -5.16 -0.69
CA SER A 1 -18.69 -4.46 -0.52
C SER A 1 -17.73 -4.84 -1.63
N VAL A 2 -16.78 -3.96 -1.95
CA VAL A 2 -15.68 -4.18 -2.90
C VAL A 2 -14.36 -3.95 -2.18
N LEU A 3 -13.41 -4.87 -2.38
CA LEU A 3 -12.04 -4.79 -1.87
C LEU A 3 -11.06 -4.72 -3.03
N LEU A 4 -10.32 -3.60 -3.12
CA LEU A 4 -9.30 -3.39 -4.14
C LEU A 4 -7.94 -3.89 -3.65
N ILE A 5 -7.42 -4.92 -4.29
CA ILE A 5 -6.09 -5.49 -4.02
C ILE A 5 -5.19 -5.16 -5.22
N PRO A 6 -4.20 -4.28 -5.06
CA PRO A 6 -3.29 -3.93 -6.16
C PRO A 6 -2.32 -5.07 -6.48
N GLY A 7 -1.86 -5.12 -7.74
CA GLY A 7 -0.85 -6.07 -8.18
C GLY A 7 0.58 -5.59 -7.89
N LEU A 8 1.55 -6.28 -8.49
CA LEU A 8 2.97 -5.92 -8.41
C LEU A 8 3.20 -4.46 -8.80
N GLY A 9 3.83 -3.68 -7.92
CA GLY A 9 4.09 -2.25 -8.15
C GLY A 9 2.90 -1.31 -7.92
N GLY A 10 1.70 -1.85 -7.66
CA GLY A 10 0.45 -1.08 -7.57
C GLY A 10 0.15 -0.46 -6.21
N SER A 11 1.12 -0.43 -5.29
CA SER A 11 1.02 0.24 -3.98
C SER A 11 2.21 1.16 -3.76
N ASN A 12 1.99 2.35 -3.20
CA ASN A 12 3.07 3.18 -2.68
C ASN A 12 3.72 2.49 -1.47
N ILE A 13 5.04 2.28 -1.55
CA ILE A 13 5.85 1.81 -0.42
C ILE A 13 6.56 3.00 0.21
N LYS A 14 6.42 3.15 1.53
CA LYS A 14 7.10 4.15 2.33
C LYS A 14 8.11 3.47 3.26
N ILE A 15 9.06 4.24 3.77
CA ILE A 15 9.93 3.87 4.89
C ILE A 15 9.66 4.78 6.07
N ARG A 16 9.86 4.26 7.27
CA ARG A 16 9.80 5.01 8.53
C ARG A 16 11.05 4.73 9.36
N ASN A 17 11.65 5.78 9.91
CA ASN A 17 12.71 5.63 10.88
C ASN A 17 12.13 5.14 12.22
N ARG A 18 12.72 4.10 12.81
CA ARG A 18 12.24 3.49 14.07
C ARG A 18 12.38 4.40 15.29
N LYS A 19 13.32 5.35 15.26
CA LYS A 19 13.64 6.25 16.37
C LYS A 19 12.99 7.63 16.20
N THR A 20 13.12 8.23 15.02
CA THR A 20 12.66 9.61 14.77
C THR A 20 11.24 9.68 14.19
N TYR A 21 10.69 8.54 13.75
CA TYR A 21 9.41 8.46 13.02
C TYR A 21 9.36 9.24 11.71
N GLU A 22 10.51 9.72 11.22
CA GLU A 22 10.63 10.33 9.89
C GLU A 22 10.16 9.36 8.81
N THR A 23 9.39 9.84 7.82
CA THR A 23 8.87 9.00 6.74
C THR A 23 9.26 9.52 5.35
N HIS A 24 9.49 8.57 4.45
CA HIS A 24 9.73 8.86 3.04
C HIS A 24 8.99 7.86 2.17
N THR A 25 8.32 8.31 1.11
CA THR A 25 7.91 7.41 0.01
C THR A 25 9.16 6.89 -0.68
N ILE A 26 9.28 5.59 -0.94
CA ILE A 26 10.40 5.00 -1.71
C ILE A 26 9.93 4.45 -3.05
N TRP A 27 8.66 4.04 -3.18
CA TRP A 27 8.09 3.58 -4.45
C TRP A 27 6.70 4.17 -4.66
N PRO A 28 6.34 4.51 -5.91
CA PRO A 28 7.24 4.84 -7.02
C PRO A 28 8.00 6.15 -6.77
N ARG A 29 9.18 6.28 -7.38
CA ARG A 29 9.98 7.51 -7.41
C ARG A 29 10.51 7.77 -8.81
N VAL A 30 10.50 9.04 -9.22
CA VAL A 30 11.00 9.50 -10.52
C VAL A 30 12.16 10.48 -10.38
N SER A 31 12.35 11.07 -9.19
CA SER A 31 13.41 12.05 -8.95
C SER A 31 14.34 11.65 -7.79
N LYS A 32 15.59 12.11 -7.93
CA LYS A 32 16.84 11.67 -7.28
C LYS A 32 17.31 10.30 -7.77
N LEU A 33 18.42 10.31 -8.52
CA LEU A 33 19.33 9.19 -8.81
C LEU A 33 19.18 8.09 -7.76
N ASP A 34 18.82 6.90 -8.24
CA ASP A 34 18.16 5.77 -7.58
C ASP A 34 18.73 5.27 -6.24
N THR A 35 19.68 5.95 -5.61
CA THR A 35 20.33 5.61 -4.34
C THR A 35 19.37 5.29 -3.19
N VAL A 36 18.34 6.10 -2.93
CA VAL A 36 17.35 5.83 -1.86
C VAL A 36 16.47 4.63 -2.23
N LEU A 37 15.99 4.58 -3.48
CA LEU A 37 15.21 3.45 -3.98
C LEU A 37 16.04 2.16 -3.88
N LEU A 38 17.24 2.12 -4.48
CA LEU A 38 18.15 0.98 -4.48
C LEU A 38 18.57 0.56 -3.07
N LYS A 39 18.72 1.51 -2.13
CA LYS A 39 19.07 1.21 -0.73
C LYS A 39 17.93 0.50 0.00
N TYR A 40 16.69 0.95 -0.18
CA TYR A 40 15.55 0.49 0.65
C TYR A 40 14.58 -0.46 -0.08
N LEU A 41 14.64 -0.54 -1.41
CA LEU A 41 13.84 -1.47 -2.20
C LEU A 41 14.44 -2.87 -2.23
N LYS A 42 15.78 -2.99 -2.14
CA LYS A 42 16.45 -4.29 -2.01
C LYS A 42 16.16 -4.87 -0.64
N THR A 43 15.53 -6.03 -0.64
CA THR A 43 15.16 -6.80 0.56
C THR A 43 15.51 -8.26 0.35
N SER A 44 15.90 -8.93 1.42
CA SER A 44 15.84 -10.38 1.53
C SER A 44 14.49 -10.80 2.10
N VAL A 45 14.15 -12.07 1.95
CA VAL A 45 13.05 -12.68 2.70
C VAL A 45 13.70 -13.54 3.78
N ASP A 46 13.32 -13.33 5.03
CA ASP A 46 13.76 -14.21 6.11
C ASP A 46 13.17 -15.61 5.88
N PRO A 47 14.01 -16.67 5.85
CA PRO A 47 13.54 -18.02 5.56
C PRO A 47 12.65 -18.62 6.66
N GLU A 48 12.70 -18.12 7.90
CA GLU A 48 11.92 -18.65 9.03
C GLU A 48 10.50 -18.10 9.06
N ASP A 49 10.31 -16.78 9.00
CA ASP A 49 9.00 -16.13 9.14
C ASP A 49 8.43 -15.55 7.84
N GLN A 50 9.20 -15.60 6.74
CA GLN A 50 8.88 -15.02 5.43
C GLN A 50 8.67 -13.50 5.45
N GLU A 51 9.19 -12.80 6.46
CA GLU A 51 9.19 -11.36 6.50
C GLU A 51 10.22 -10.76 5.53
N LEU A 52 10.00 -9.50 5.14
CA LEU A 52 10.99 -8.76 4.39
C LEU A 52 12.05 -8.22 5.33
N ASP A 53 13.27 -8.72 5.16
CA ASP A 53 14.44 -8.13 5.78
C ASP A 53 15.03 -7.05 4.85
N MET A 54 15.02 -5.81 5.34
CA MET A 54 15.60 -4.68 4.64
C MET A 54 17.12 -4.58 4.78
N ASN A 55 17.74 -5.36 5.67
CA ASN A 55 19.12 -5.14 6.13
C ASN A 55 19.35 -3.69 6.60
N GLN A 56 18.38 -3.11 7.30
CA GLN A 56 18.44 -1.75 7.86
C GLN A 56 17.98 -1.76 9.31
N GLU A 57 18.87 -1.43 10.25
CA GLU A 57 18.53 -1.41 11.69
C GLU A 57 17.51 -0.29 12.01
N ASP A 58 17.74 0.91 11.49
CA ASP A 58 16.97 2.10 11.89
C ASP A 58 15.70 2.34 11.06
N TRP A 59 15.47 1.61 9.97
CA TRP A 59 14.39 1.89 9.02
C TRP A 59 13.52 0.67 8.78
N VAL A 60 12.21 0.88 8.59
CA VAL A 60 11.23 -0.16 8.26
C VAL A 60 10.35 0.28 7.11
N THR A 61 10.00 -0.64 6.21
CA THR A 61 9.05 -0.39 5.13
C THR A 61 7.63 -0.55 5.63
N PHE A 62 6.73 0.26 5.10
CA PHE A 62 5.31 0.14 5.35
C PHE A 62 4.52 0.65 4.16
N VAL A 63 3.28 0.20 4.07
CA VAL A 63 2.27 0.73 3.15
C VAL A 63 1.19 1.38 3.99
N SER A 64 0.82 2.63 3.66
CA SER A 64 -0.24 3.37 4.36
C SER A 64 -1.55 2.59 4.28
N ASP A 65 -2.22 2.43 5.42
CA ASP A 65 -3.62 2.00 5.47
C ASP A 65 -4.59 3.20 5.46
N ASP A 66 -4.06 4.40 5.21
CA ASP A 66 -4.84 5.63 5.09
C ASP A 66 -6.00 5.48 4.10
N ASN A 67 -7.13 6.09 4.44
CA ASN A 67 -8.37 5.96 3.69
C ASN A 67 -8.75 4.50 3.45
N PHE A 68 -8.73 3.67 4.52
CA PHE A 68 -9.09 2.26 4.47
C PHE A 68 -8.30 1.47 3.42
N GLY A 69 -6.99 1.78 3.32
CA GLY A 69 -6.07 1.16 2.37
C GLY A 69 -6.18 1.64 0.92
N LEU A 70 -7.09 2.56 0.59
CA LEU A 70 -7.31 3.08 -0.75
C LEU A 70 -6.24 4.09 -1.17
N GLN A 71 -5.72 4.90 -0.25
CA GLN A 71 -4.76 5.96 -0.59
C GLN A 71 -3.52 5.39 -1.31
N ALA A 72 -3.01 4.26 -0.84
CA ALA A 72 -1.77 3.69 -1.34
C ALA A 72 -1.89 3.12 -2.77
N CYS A 73 -3.10 2.85 -3.26
CA CYS A 73 -3.36 2.34 -4.61
C CYS A 73 -4.17 3.30 -5.51
N ASP A 74 -4.62 4.45 -4.99
CA ASP A 74 -5.27 5.52 -5.74
C ASP A 74 -4.27 6.24 -6.66
N LEU A 75 -3.33 6.96 -6.02
CA LEU A 75 -2.29 7.77 -6.65
C LEU A 75 -0.92 7.25 -6.21
N LEU A 76 -0.22 6.53 -7.09
CA LEU A 76 1.08 5.97 -6.73
C LEU A 76 2.14 7.07 -6.56
N MET A 77 2.01 8.18 -7.27
CA MET A 77 2.96 9.29 -7.21
C MET A 77 2.31 10.61 -6.74
N PRO A 78 3.03 11.44 -5.96
CA PRO A 78 2.56 12.77 -5.60
C PRO A 78 2.37 13.66 -6.84
N SER A 79 1.43 14.60 -6.75
CA SER A 79 0.89 15.38 -7.87
C SER A 79 1.88 16.31 -8.57
N ASN A 80 3.09 16.49 -8.03
CA ASN A 80 3.99 17.57 -8.39
C ASN A 80 4.98 17.23 -9.51
N TYR A 81 5.08 15.96 -9.94
CA TYR A 81 6.22 15.49 -10.74
C TYR A 81 5.92 15.01 -12.16
N LEU A 82 4.67 14.65 -12.50
CA LEU A 82 4.32 14.04 -13.80
C LEU A 82 2.90 14.42 -14.25
N PRO A 83 2.50 14.16 -15.50
CA PRO A 83 1.09 14.19 -15.88
C PRO A 83 0.25 13.21 -15.03
N ASN A 84 -0.99 13.59 -14.72
CA ASN A 84 -1.90 12.76 -13.91
C ASN A 84 -2.13 11.35 -14.49
N SER A 85 -2.11 11.22 -15.83
CA SER A 85 -2.27 9.94 -16.54
C SER A 85 -1.22 8.88 -16.20
N ILE A 86 -0.04 9.26 -15.69
CA ILE A 86 1.05 8.33 -15.34
C ILE A 86 1.03 7.96 -13.85
N LYS A 87 0.28 8.71 -13.02
CA LYS A 87 0.27 8.56 -11.55
C LYS A 87 -0.88 7.71 -11.04
N PHE A 88 -1.95 7.66 -11.82
CA PHE A 88 -3.21 7.07 -11.44
C PHE A 88 -3.13 5.56 -11.60
N TYR A 89 -3.37 4.83 -10.52
CA TYR A 89 -3.52 3.38 -10.61
C TYR A 89 -4.99 3.01 -10.50
N PHE A 90 -5.57 3.04 -9.30
CA PHE A 90 -7.00 2.81 -9.12
C PHE A 90 -7.86 4.08 -9.07
N HIS A 91 -7.28 5.27 -9.24
CA HIS A 91 -8.01 6.54 -9.17
C HIS A 91 -9.37 6.54 -9.90
N TYR A 92 -9.38 6.20 -11.19
CA TYR A 92 -10.63 6.19 -11.95
C TYR A 92 -11.58 5.07 -11.55
N VAL A 93 -11.07 3.94 -11.05
CA VAL A 93 -11.90 2.84 -10.53
C VAL A 93 -12.57 3.27 -9.23
N ILE A 94 -11.82 3.88 -8.32
CA ILE A 94 -12.33 4.42 -7.05
C ILE A 94 -13.39 5.50 -7.31
N GLU A 95 -13.08 6.46 -8.18
CA GLU A 95 -14.04 7.52 -8.55
C GLU A 95 -15.29 6.97 -9.23
N MET A 96 -15.15 5.97 -10.11
CA MET A 96 -16.29 5.29 -10.72
C MET A 96 -17.15 4.60 -9.66
N LEU A 97 -16.56 3.85 -8.73
CA LEU A 97 -17.30 3.14 -7.68
C LEU A 97 -18.02 4.15 -6.77
N LYS A 98 -17.35 5.22 -6.35
CA LYS A 98 -17.97 6.29 -5.55
C LYS A 98 -19.16 6.94 -6.24
N LYS A 99 -19.04 7.24 -7.54
CA LYS A 99 -20.16 7.75 -8.35
C LYS A 99 -21.34 6.78 -8.46
N ASN A 100 -21.09 5.48 -8.24
CA ASN A 100 -22.11 4.43 -8.22
C ASN A 100 -22.54 4.04 -6.80
N GLY A 101 -22.34 4.91 -5.80
CA GLY A 101 -22.87 4.75 -4.45
C GLY A 101 -22.01 3.91 -3.51
N TYR A 102 -20.76 3.60 -3.87
CA TYR A 102 -19.84 2.96 -2.95
C TYR A 102 -19.18 3.98 -2.02
N GLU A 103 -19.04 3.62 -0.74
CA GLU A 103 -18.56 4.48 0.34
C GLU A 103 -17.26 3.94 0.93
N GLU A 104 -16.23 4.78 0.98
CA GLU A 104 -14.92 4.46 1.55
C GLU A 104 -15.09 4.04 3.02
N GLY A 105 -14.60 2.85 3.39
CA GLY A 105 -14.69 2.33 4.75
C GLY A 105 -16.06 1.79 5.16
N LYS A 106 -17.03 1.73 4.24
CA LYS A 106 -18.30 1.01 4.42
C LYS A 106 -18.45 -0.08 3.36
N THR A 107 -18.50 0.31 2.09
CA THR A 107 -18.69 -0.61 0.97
C THR A 107 -17.52 -0.62 -0.02
N LEU A 108 -16.56 0.29 0.11
CA LEU A 108 -15.33 0.37 -0.69
C LEU A 108 -14.08 0.37 0.19
N TRP A 109 -13.16 -0.54 -0.12
CA TRP A 109 -11.99 -0.82 0.68
C TRP A 109 -10.77 -1.04 -0.20
N GLY A 110 -9.59 -0.71 0.30
CA GLY A 110 -8.31 -1.10 -0.28
C GLY A 110 -7.58 -2.08 0.63
N LEU A 111 -6.75 -2.93 0.05
CA LEU A 111 -5.74 -3.71 0.78
C LEU A 111 -4.41 -3.60 0.04
N SER A 112 -3.81 -2.43 0.15
CA SER A 112 -2.48 -2.19 -0.37
C SER A 112 -1.44 -2.92 0.49
N ASN A 113 -0.44 -3.49 -0.17
CA ASN A 113 0.61 -4.27 0.48
C ASN A 113 1.98 -3.94 -0.10
N ASP A 114 3.01 -4.29 0.67
CA ASP A 114 4.35 -4.33 0.12
C ASP A 114 4.42 -5.49 -0.87
N TRP A 115 4.37 -5.16 -2.16
CA TRP A 115 4.26 -6.13 -3.24
C TRP A 115 5.50 -7.00 -3.42
N ARG A 116 6.55 -6.76 -2.63
CA ARG A 116 7.75 -7.63 -2.54
C ARG A 116 7.53 -8.80 -1.58
N GLN A 117 6.56 -8.72 -0.67
CA GLN A 117 6.23 -9.80 0.26
C GLN A 117 5.66 -11.00 -0.50
N ASN A 118 5.92 -12.20 0.02
CA ASN A 118 5.24 -13.39 -0.46
C ASN A 118 3.74 -13.29 -0.14
N LEU A 119 2.89 -13.60 -1.13
CA LEU A 119 1.45 -13.61 -0.93
C LEU A 119 1.01 -14.62 0.13
N SER A 120 1.77 -15.70 0.35
CA SER A 120 1.52 -16.68 1.41
C SER A 120 1.99 -16.24 2.81
N SER A 121 2.62 -15.06 2.95
CA SER A 121 3.10 -14.58 4.24
C SER A 121 1.94 -14.55 5.26
N PRO A 122 2.11 -15.14 6.45
CA PRO A 122 1.09 -15.10 7.50
C PRO A 122 0.60 -13.69 7.82
N ILE A 123 1.49 -12.69 7.75
CA ILE A 123 1.16 -11.28 8.00
C ILE A 123 0.21 -10.75 6.94
N LEU A 124 0.47 -11.02 5.66
CA LEU A 124 -0.41 -10.57 4.59
C LEU A 124 -1.77 -11.28 4.65
N GLN A 125 -1.76 -12.59 4.91
CA GLN A 125 -2.98 -13.37 5.06
C GLN A 125 -3.83 -12.89 6.24
N HIS A 126 -3.20 -12.58 7.37
CA HIS A 126 -3.87 -12.03 8.54
C HIS A 126 -4.47 -10.65 8.26
N ARG A 127 -3.74 -9.76 7.57
CA ARG A 127 -4.26 -8.46 7.14
C ARG A 127 -5.44 -8.59 6.18
N LEU A 128 -5.37 -9.54 5.24
CA LEU A 128 -6.47 -9.82 4.30
C LEU A 128 -7.72 -10.29 5.05
N PHE A 129 -7.55 -11.25 5.96
CA PHE A 129 -8.65 -11.79 6.76
C PHE A 129 -9.35 -10.68 7.54
N HIS A 130 -8.60 -9.85 8.28
CA HIS A 130 -9.19 -8.75 9.04
C HIS A 130 -9.87 -7.70 8.15
N ARG A 131 -9.29 -7.36 7.00
CA ARG A 131 -9.93 -6.41 6.07
C ARG A 131 -11.23 -6.97 5.48
N ILE A 132 -11.34 -8.28 5.29
CA ILE A 132 -12.59 -8.94 4.89
C ILE A 132 -13.62 -8.85 6.01
N GLU A 133 -13.22 -9.09 7.26
CA GLU A 133 -14.10 -8.93 8.43
C GLU A 133 -14.61 -7.48 8.56
N ASP A 134 -13.72 -6.49 8.50
CA ASP A 134 -14.07 -5.07 8.51
C ASP A 134 -15.11 -4.76 7.43
N ALA A 135 -14.86 -5.20 6.19
CA ALA A 135 -15.74 -4.95 5.07
C ALA A 135 -17.11 -5.66 5.18
N TYR A 136 -17.16 -6.80 5.87
CA TYR A 136 -18.40 -7.51 6.17
C TYR A 136 -19.20 -6.77 7.24
N TYR A 137 -18.61 -6.54 8.41
CA TYR A 137 -19.32 -5.94 9.54
C TYR A 137 -19.76 -4.50 9.27
N SER A 138 -18.92 -3.68 8.62
CA SER A 138 -19.31 -2.31 8.26
C SER A 138 -20.47 -2.27 7.26
N SER A 139 -20.64 -3.30 6.44
CA SER A 139 -21.76 -3.37 5.49
C SER A 139 -23.08 -3.82 6.14
N CYS A 140 -23.03 -4.36 7.36
CA CYS A 140 -24.21 -4.79 8.12
C CYS A 140 -24.76 -3.69 9.05
N ILE A 141 -24.07 -2.57 9.18
CA ILE A 141 -24.51 -1.43 9.98
C ILE A 141 -25.18 -0.43 9.04
N ASP A 142 -26.49 -0.26 9.20
CA ASP A 142 -27.31 0.71 8.46
C ASP A 142 -26.87 2.15 8.76
#